data_AF-A0A174Z320-F1
#
_entry.id   AF-A0A174Z320-F1
#
_cell.length_a   1.000
_cell.length_b   1.000
_cell.length_c   1.000
_cell.angle_alpha   90.00
_cell.angle_beta   90.00
_cell.angle_gamma   90.00
#
_symmetry.space_group_name_H-M   'P 1'
#
loop_
_entity.id
_entity.type
_entity.pdbx_description
1 polymer ?
#
loop_
_entity_poly.entity_id
_entity_poly.type
_entity_poly.pdbx_seq_one_letter_code
_entity_poly.pdbx_strand_id
1 'polypeptide(L)' 'MKIHFAYYNQYKNGIDIAFADNTLLFLSCAEAEKNLHTTPNSQRLIDNLAIDNPLMYAALALDCELQAWADAMDTNWNPY' A
#
# COMPACT_ATOMS: atom_id res chain seq x y z
N MET A 1 12.69 -10.48 9.69
CA MET A 1 13.71 -9.48 9.31
C MET A 1 13.51 -8.22 10.13
N LYS A 2 14.59 -7.52 10.52
CA LYS A 2 14.49 -6.23 11.21
C LYS A 2 14.43 -5.11 10.17
N ILE A 3 13.37 -4.31 10.20
CA ILE A 3 13.20 -3.14 9.32
C ILE A 3 14.04 -1.98 9.87
N HIS A 4 14.74 -1.30 8.98
CA HIS A 4 15.50 -0.09 9.29
C HIS A 4 14.67 1.17 9.01
N PHE A 5 14.12 1.27 7.79
CA PHE A 5 13.17 2.31 7.41
C PHE A 5 12.29 1.86 6.25
N ALA A 6 11.14 2.51 6.08
CA ALA A 6 10.33 2.40 4.88
C ALA A 6 9.72 3.76 4.54
N TYR A 7 9.58 4.05 3.25
CA TYR A 7 8.97 5.29 2.79
C TYR A 7 8.34 5.12 1.40
N TYR A 8 7.39 5.99 1.09
CA TYR A 8 6.82 6.10 -0.25
C TYR A 8 7.79 6.84 -1.19
N ASN A 9 8.19 6.17 -2.27
CA ASN A 9 9.01 6.72 -3.33
C ASN A 9 8.15 7.31 -4.45
N GLN A 10 7.90 8.62 -4.36
CA GLN A 10 7.11 9.36 -5.35
C GLN A 10 7.65 9.30 -6.79
N TYR A 11 8.95 9.04 -6.98
CA TYR A 11 9.55 8.96 -8.33
C TYR A 11 9.30 7.61 -9.01
N LYS A 12 9.07 6.56 -8.20
CA LYS A 12 8.85 5.20 -8.69
C LYS A 12 7.43 4.70 -8.49
N ASN A 13 6.59 5.47 -7.81
CA ASN A 13 5.25 5.06 -7.38
C ASN A 13 5.27 3.70 -6.66
N GLY A 14 5.96 3.65 -5.52
CA GLY A 14 6.16 2.41 -4.77
C GLY A 14 6.76 2.62 -3.37
N ILE A 15 6.75 1.57 -2.56
CA ILE A 15 7.33 1.56 -1.22
C ILE A 15 8.76 1.02 -1.30
N ASP A 16 9.73 1.81 -0.83
CA ASP A 16 11.09 1.32 -0.56
C ASP A 16 11.15 0.88 0.92
N ILE A 17 11.56 -0.36 1.17
CA ILE A 17 11.77 -0.92 2.52
C ILE A 17 13.21 -1.37 2.64
N ALA A 18 13.95 -0.74 3.56
CA ALA A 18 15.31 -1.13 3.90
C ALA A 18 15.32 -1.98 5.18
N PHE A 19 16.03 -3.09 5.12
CA PHE A 19 16.25 -3.98 6.26
C PHE A 19 17.63 -3.78 6.88
N ALA A 20 17.79 -4.22 8.12
CA ALA A 20 19.03 -4.06 8.88
C ALA A 20 20.21 -4.88 8.32
N ASP A 21 19.95 -5.85 7.45
CA ASP A 21 20.96 -6.65 6.75
C ASP A 21 21.37 -6.06 5.39
N ASN A 22 21.00 -4.80 5.13
CA ASN A 22 21.20 -4.07 3.87
C ASN A 22 20.39 -4.62 2.69
N THR A 23 19.41 -5.50 2.92
CA THR A 23 18.42 -5.86 1.89
C THR A 23 17.49 -4.69 1.63
N LEU A 24 17.15 -4.47 0.36
CA LEU A 24 16.14 -3.52 -0.08
C LEU A 24 15.01 -4.26 -0.78
N LEU A 25 13.78 -4.05 -0.33
CA LEU A 25 12.57 -4.46 -1.03
C LEU A 25 11.93 -3.21 -1.64
N PHE A 26 11.65 -3.27 -2.94
CA PHE A 26 10.81 -2.29 -3.62
C PHE A 26 9.47 -2.94 -3.95
N LEU A 27 8.38 -2.35 -3.46
CA LEU A 27 7.02 -2.75 -3.78
C LEU A 27 6.41 -1.69 -4.72
N SER A 28 6.08 -2.08 -5.95
CA SER A 28 5.41 -1.18 -6.88
C SER A 28 3.93 -1.01 -6.50
N CYS A 29 3.48 0.23 -6.29
CA CYS A 29 2.06 0.51 -6.06
C CYS A 29 1.23 0.17 -7.31
N ALA A 30 1.77 0.45 -8.50
CA ALA A 30 1.11 0.12 -9.77
C ALA A 30 0.83 -1.38 -9.93
N GLU A 31 1.73 -2.26 -9.47
CA GLU A 31 1.49 -3.70 -9.53
C GLU A 31 0.61 -4.17 -8.36
N ALA A 32 0.81 -3.63 -7.16
CA ALA A 32 0.00 -3.96 -5.98
C ALA A 32 -1.49 -3.62 -6.18
N GLU A 33 -1.77 -2.52 -6.89
CA GLU A 33 -3.14 -1.99 -7.05
C GLU A 33 -3.80 -2.38 -8.37
N LYS A 34 -3.07 -3.03 -9.28
CA LYS A 34 -3.49 -3.30 -10.67
C LYS A 34 -4.86 -3.94 -10.83
N ASN A 35 -5.27 -4.77 -9.87
CA ASN A 35 -6.53 -5.51 -9.90
C ASN A 35 -7.49 -5.09 -8.78
N LEU A 36 -7.22 -3.98 -8.08
CA LEU A 36 -8.14 -3.48 -7.09
C LEU A 36 -9.37 -2.85 -7.75
N HIS A 37 -10.52 -3.05 -7.12
CA HIS A 37 -11.78 -2.43 -7.47
C HIS A 37 -12.03 -1.27 -6.50
N THR A 38 -11.60 -0.08 -6.89
CA THR A 38 -11.65 1.11 -6.03
C THR A 38 -12.70 2.12 -6.49
N THR A 39 -13.30 2.84 -5.54
CA THR A 39 -13.96 4.12 -5.81
C THR A 39 -12.92 5.24 -5.75
N PRO A 40 -13.24 6.47 -6.18
CA PRO A 40 -12.37 7.62 -5.93
C PRO A 40 -12.03 7.83 -4.45
N ASN A 41 -12.92 7.48 -3.53
CA ASN A 41 -12.65 7.63 -2.09
C ASN A 41 -11.72 6.53 -1.58
N SER A 42 -11.94 5.27 -1.96
CA SER A 42 -11.06 4.17 -1.55
C SER A 42 -9.66 4.29 -2.16
N GLN A 43 -9.53 4.74 -3.41
CA GLN A 43 -8.22 5.05 -3.99
C GLN A 43 -7.49 6.13 -3.19
N ARG A 44 -8.16 7.24 -2.84
CA ARG A 44 -7.57 8.31 -2.01
C ARG A 44 -7.10 7.78 -0.65
N LEU A 45 -7.85 6.85 -0.05
CA LEU A 45 -7.46 6.23 1.23
C LEU A 45 -6.22 5.34 1.07
N ILE A 46 -6.12 4.57 -0.01
CA ILE A 46 -4.95 3.76 -0.36
C ILE A 46 -3.72 4.64 -0.60
N ASP A 47 -3.86 5.71 -1.39
CA ASP A 47 -2.78 6.66 -1.67
C ASP A 47 -2.24 7.30 -0.37
N ASN A 48 -3.15 7.74 0.51
CA ASN A 48 -2.78 8.27 1.82
C ASN A 48 -2.09 7.20 2.68
N LEU A 49 -2.54 5.95 2.64
CA LEU A 49 -1.93 4.87 3.39
C LEU A 49 -0.48 4.61 2.95
N ALA A 50 -0.20 4.64 1.64
CA ALA A 50 1.16 4.50 1.12
C ALA A 50 2.09 5.60 1.64
N ILE A 51 1.61 6.84 1.72
CA ILE A 51 2.39 8.01 2.15
C ILE A 51 2.57 8.05 3.67
N ASP A 52 1.47 7.93 4.42
CA ASP A 52 1.44 8.14 5.87
C ASP A 52 1.91 6.89 6.64
N ASN A 53 1.62 5.69 6.12
CA ASN A 53 1.97 4.42 6.75
C ASN A 53 2.44 3.37 5.72
N PRO A 54 3.62 3.59 5.09
CA PRO A 54 4.16 2.75 4.03
C PRO A 54 4.33 1.28 4.43
N LEU A 55 4.59 1.00 5.72
CA LEU A 55 4.71 -0.38 6.20
C LEU A 55 3.36 -1.09 6.26
N MET A 56 2.31 -0.41 6.70
CA MET A 56 0.96 -0.98 6.70
C MET A 56 0.46 -1.21 5.28
N TYR A 57 0.66 -0.25 4.38
CA TYR A 57 0.39 -0.44 2.95
C TYR A 57 1.10 -1.68 2.42
N ALA A 58 2.41 -1.79 2.65
CA ALA A 58 3.19 -2.90 2.11
C ALA A 58 2.78 -4.26 2.69
N ALA A 59 2.47 -4.33 3.98
CA ALA A 59 1.95 -5.54 4.60
C ALA A 59 0.64 -5.98 3.94
N LEU A 60 -0.36 -5.08 3.85
CA LEU A 60 -1.65 -5.37 3.23
C LEU A 60 -1.52 -5.77 1.75
N ALA A 61 -0.63 -5.13 1.00
CA ALA A 61 -0.38 -5.46 -0.40
C ALA A 61 0.25 -6.85 -0.56
N LEU A 62 1.23 -7.20 0.29
CA LEU A 62 1.91 -8.51 0.24
C LEU A 62 1.01 -9.65 0.74
N ASP A 63 0.11 -9.36 1.67
CA ASP A 63 -0.85 -10.31 2.22
C ASP A 63 -2.16 -10.39 1.39
N CYS A 64 -2.25 -9.63 0.28
CA CYS A 64 -3.43 -9.53 -0.57
C CYS A 64 -4.70 -9.01 0.15
N GLU A 65 -4.53 -8.23 1.21
CA GLU A 65 -5.61 -7.67 2.05
C GLU A 65 -5.96 -6.22 1.72
N LEU A 66 -5.23 -5.58 0.79
CA LEU A 66 -5.41 -4.16 0.46
C LEU A 66 -6.83 -3.84 -0.04
N GLN A 67 -7.46 -4.73 -0.81
CA GLN A 67 -8.87 -4.59 -1.22
C GLN A 67 -9.81 -4.59 -0.02
N ALA A 68 -9.68 -5.60 0.86
CA ALA A 68 -10.58 -5.74 2.01
C ALA A 68 -10.45 -4.54 2.96
N TRP A 69 -9.23 -4.03 3.14
CA TRP A 69 -9.00 -2.81 3.89
C TRP A 69 -9.67 -1.60 3.23
N ALA A 70 -9.51 -1.44 1.91
CA ALA A 70 -10.10 -0.33 1.16
C ALA A 70 -11.63 -0.35 1.23
N ASP A 71 -12.25 -1.51 1.06
CA ASP A 71 -13.71 -1.71 1.14
C ASP A 71 -14.25 -1.41 2.55
N ALA A 72 -13.49 -1.78 3.60
CA ALA A 72 -13.89 -1.54 4.98
C ALA A 72 -13.79 -0.06 5.38
N MET A 73 -12.83 0.68 4.80
CA MET A 73 -12.60 2.09 5.11
C MET A 73 -13.43 3.04 4.25
N ASP A 74 -13.88 2.59 3.08
CA ASP A 74 -14.66 3.39 2.18
C ASP A 74 -16.14 3.40 2.55
N THR A 75 -16.58 4.44 3.27
CA THR A 75 -17.98 4.63 3.63
C THR A 75 -18.91 4.90 2.43
N ASN A 76 -18.36 5.18 1.25
CA ASN A 76 -19.11 5.35 0.01
C ASN A 76 -19.13 4.08 -0.84
N TRP A 77 -18.44 3.02 -0.41
CA TRP A 77 -18.49 1.72 -1.06
C TRP A 77 -19.84 1.08 -0.80
N ASN A 78 -20.55 0.77 -1.89
CA ASN A 78 -21.73 -0.07 -1.84
C ASN A 78 -21.44 -1.35 -2.63
N PRO A 79 -21.23 -2.50 -1.96
CA PRO A 79 -21.01 -3.77 -2.65
C PRO A 79 -22.29 -4.37 -3.26
N TYR A 80 -23.45 -3.69 -3.13
CA TYR A 80 -24.79 -4.16 -3.54
C TYR A 80 -25.51 -3.24 -4.52
#